data_AF-X1UB38-F1
#
_entry.id   AF-X1UB38-F1
#
_cell.length_a   1.000
_cell.length_b   1.000
_cell.length_c   1.000
_cell.angle_alpha   90.00
_cell.angle_beta   90.00
_cell.angle_gamma   90.00
#
_symmetry.space_group_name_H-M   'P 1'
#
loop_
_entity.id
_entity.type
_entity.pdbx_description
1 polymer ?
#
loop_
_entity_poly.entity_id
_entity_poly.type
_entity_poly.pdbx_seq_one_letter_code
_entity_poly.pdbx_strand_id
1 'polypeptide(L)'
;FSTKTGYDDLDYRIQMTKKKKDSLLVVLDYPDTPLHNNPAELAIRMYVVKRKISFGTRSDDGTKSWETFFTIMDTCFKLGINFRNYLYDRISNHNKMLSLSSFIPNPP
;
A
#
# COMPACT_ATOMS: atom_id res chain seq x y z
N PHE A 1 15.62 22.62 -5.11
CA PHE A 1 15.07 22.37 -3.76
C PHE A 1 15.51 23.42 -2.71
N SER A 2 16.00 24.61 -3.08
CA SER A 2 16.48 25.60 -2.07
C SER A 2 16.21 27.06 -2.45
N THR A 3 15.46 27.28 -3.52
CA THR A 3 15.07 28.62 -3.97
C THR A 3 14.30 29.33 -2.86
N LYS A 4 14.57 30.62 -2.70
CA LYS A 4 13.82 31.52 -1.83
C LYS A 4 13.05 32.49 -2.69
N THR A 5 11.74 32.57 -2.49
CA THR A 5 10.85 33.39 -3.32
C THR A 5 10.36 34.63 -2.58
N GLY A 6 10.54 34.70 -1.25
CA GLY A 6 10.02 35.80 -0.43
C GLY A 6 8.51 35.70 -0.17
N TYR A 7 7.89 34.57 -0.52
CA TYR A 7 6.50 34.27 -0.20
C TYR A 7 6.47 33.10 0.78
N ASP A 8 6.06 33.36 2.01
CA ASP A 8 6.26 32.46 3.15
C ASP A 8 5.69 31.05 2.93
N ASP A 9 4.47 30.94 2.39
CA ASP A 9 3.83 29.64 2.13
C ASP A 9 4.60 28.80 1.10
N LEU A 10 5.13 29.46 0.06
CA LEU A 10 5.90 28.79 -0.98
C LEU A 10 7.28 28.40 -0.46
N ASP A 11 7.94 29.27 0.28
CA ASP A 11 9.23 29.00 0.92
C ASP A 11 9.14 27.84 1.93
N TYR A 12 8.02 27.76 2.67
CA TYR A 12 7.71 26.63 3.55
C TYR A 12 7.56 25.33 2.75
N ARG A 13 6.79 25.33 1.65
CA ARG A 13 6.64 24.16 0.78
C ARG A 13 7.96 23.71 0.15
N ILE A 14 8.81 24.65 -0.28
CA ILE A 14 10.14 24.34 -0.81
C ILE A 14 11.01 23.67 0.26
N GLN A 15 10.98 24.17 1.50
CA GLN A 15 11.70 23.55 2.62
C GLN A 15 11.22 22.13 2.90
N MET A 16 9.91 21.90 2.92
CA MET A 16 9.32 20.56 3.13
C MET A 16 9.70 19.60 2.00
N THR A 17 9.70 20.09 0.76
CA THR A 17 10.13 19.31 -0.41
C THR A 17 11.63 18.99 -0.32
N LYS A 18 12.46 19.94 0.11
CA LYS A 18 13.90 19.72 0.34
C LYS A 18 14.16 18.63 1.37
N LYS A 19 13.40 18.61 2.47
CA LYS A 19 13.50 17.55 3.51
C LYS A 19 13.17 16.16 2.97
N LYS A 20 12.39 16.06 1.89
CA LYS A 20 12.00 14.79 1.24
C LYS A 20 12.77 14.51 -0.05
N LYS A 21 13.82 15.29 -0.36
CA LYS A 21 14.55 15.20 -1.63
C LYS A 21 15.00 13.77 -1.93
N ASP A 22 15.62 13.11 -0.97
CA ASP A 22 16.18 11.78 -1.16
C ASP A 22 15.09 10.75 -1.49
N SER A 23 13.96 10.79 -0.76
CA SER A 23 12.80 9.93 -1.06
C SER A 23 12.12 10.24 -2.40
N LEU A 24 12.13 11.50 -2.84
CA LEU A 24 11.49 11.93 -4.09
C LEU A 24 12.35 11.61 -5.32
N LEU A 25 13.65 11.36 -5.14
CA LEU A 25 14.62 11.13 -6.21
C LEU A 25 15.19 9.70 -6.21
N VAL A 26 14.57 8.75 -5.49
CA VAL A 26 14.97 7.33 -5.46
C VAL A 26 15.06 6.72 -6.86
N VAL A 27 14.27 7.20 -7.82
CA VAL A 27 14.31 6.76 -9.22
C VAL A 27 15.68 6.97 -9.89
N LEU A 28 16.50 7.91 -9.39
CA LEU A 28 17.85 8.13 -9.90
C LEU A 28 18.79 6.95 -9.58
N ASP A 29 18.56 6.29 -8.45
CA ASP A 29 19.29 5.09 -8.03
C ASP A 29 18.63 3.81 -8.55
N TYR A 30 17.29 3.81 -8.69
CA TYR A 30 16.48 2.67 -9.13
C TYR A 30 15.55 3.09 -10.28
N PRO A 31 16.03 3.10 -11.54
CA PRO A 31 15.28 3.62 -12.69
C PRO A 31 13.92 2.96 -12.93
N ASP A 32 13.74 1.72 -12.51
CA ASP A 32 12.47 0.98 -12.64
C ASP A 32 11.41 1.43 -11.63
N THR A 33 11.79 2.22 -10.62
CA THR A 33 10.85 2.75 -9.63
C THR A 33 10.03 3.88 -10.25
N PRO A 34 8.68 3.87 -10.13
CA PRO A 34 7.87 4.96 -10.65
C PRO A 34 8.19 6.31 -9.98
N LEU A 35 8.19 7.38 -10.77
CA LEU A 35 8.29 8.78 -10.30
C LEU A 35 7.08 9.25 -9.47
N HIS A 36 6.01 8.45 -9.41
CA HIS A 36 4.77 8.76 -8.73
C HIS A 36 4.43 7.67 -7.70
N ASN A 37 3.66 8.04 -6.69
CA ASN A 37 3.19 7.14 -5.63
C ASN A 37 1.88 6.40 -5.98
N ASN A 38 1.38 6.48 -7.22
CA ASN A 38 0.10 5.87 -7.62
C ASN A 38 -0.09 4.41 -7.16
N PRO A 39 0.91 3.49 -7.27
CA PRO A 39 0.75 2.12 -6.78
C PRO A 39 0.46 2.05 -5.28
N ALA A 40 1.11 2.89 -4.48
CA ALA A 40 0.89 2.97 -3.04
C ALA A 40 -0.50 3.57 -2.72
N GLU A 41 -0.92 4.63 -3.44
CA GLU A 41 -2.25 5.22 -3.27
C GLU A 41 -3.38 4.24 -3.63
N LEU A 42 -3.21 3.49 -4.72
CA LEU A 42 -4.15 2.46 -5.14
C LEU A 42 -4.25 1.34 -4.11
N ALA A 43 -3.12 0.87 -3.55
CA ALA A 43 -3.09 -0.17 -2.52
C ALA A 43 -3.89 0.23 -1.26
N ILE A 44 -3.82 1.49 -0.84
CA ILE A 44 -4.55 1.96 0.36
C ILE A 44 -5.98 2.42 0.07
N ARG A 45 -6.34 2.65 -1.21
CA ARG A 45 -7.63 3.24 -1.61
C ARG A 45 -8.81 2.47 -1.03
N MET A 46 -8.75 1.15 -1.08
CA MET A 46 -9.84 0.30 -0.59
C MET A 46 -10.05 0.45 0.93
N TYR A 47 -8.98 0.54 1.71
CA TYR A 47 -9.04 0.82 3.14
C TYR A 47 -9.68 2.19 3.42
N VAL A 48 -9.27 3.24 2.69
CA VAL A 48 -9.83 4.59 2.84
C VAL A 48 -11.32 4.63 2.53
N VAL A 49 -11.74 3.98 1.43
CA VAL A 49 -13.17 3.86 1.07
C VAL A 49 -13.94 3.11 2.15
N LYS A 50 -13.43 1.95 2.61
CA LYS A 50 -14.07 1.16 3.66
C LYS A 50 -14.24 1.96 4.96
N ARG A 51 -13.18 2.66 5.39
CA ARG A 51 -13.22 3.53 6.57
C ARG A 51 -14.28 4.62 6.42
N LYS A 52 -14.36 5.26 5.24
CA LYS A 52 -15.37 6.30 4.96
C LYS A 52 -16.80 5.77 5.06
N ILE A 53 -17.10 4.60 4.49
CA ILE A 53 -18.47 4.05 4.46
C ILE A 53 -18.89 3.35 5.76
N SER A 54 -17.94 2.85 6.54
CA SER A 54 -18.20 2.09 7.77
C SER A 54 -17.90 2.87 9.04
N PHE A 55 -17.53 4.15 8.93
CA PHE A 55 -17.08 5.01 10.05
C PHE A 55 -15.87 4.45 10.81
N GLY A 56 -15.03 3.68 10.12
CA GLY A 56 -13.84 3.04 10.70
C GLY A 56 -14.16 1.92 11.70
N THR A 57 -13.11 1.49 12.39
CA THR A 57 -13.16 0.44 13.41
C THR A 57 -13.36 1.08 14.79
N ARG A 58 -13.91 0.29 15.73
CA ARG A 58 -14.20 0.75 17.11
C ARG A 58 -13.25 0.16 18.16
N SER A 59 -12.33 -0.70 17.73
CA SER A 59 -11.35 -1.39 18.57
C SER A 59 -10.09 -1.70 17.78
N ASP A 60 -8.99 -1.89 18.49
CA ASP A 60 -7.70 -2.27 17.90
C ASP A 60 -7.79 -3.64 17.22
N ASP A 61 -8.52 -4.60 17.80
CA ASP A 61 -8.78 -5.91 17.19
C ASP A 61 -9.55 -5.77 15.87
N GLY A 62 -10.49 -4.82 15.79
CA GLY A 62 -11.19 -4.51 14.56
C GLY A 62 -10.25 -3.95 13.48
N THR A 63 -9.36 -3.03 13.87
CA THR A 63 -8.32 -2.47 13.00
C THR A 63 -7.41 -3.56 12.45
N LYS A 64 -6.86 -4.39 13.35
CA LYS A 64 -5.97 -5.50 12.99
C LYS A 64 -6.66 -6.51 12.08
N SER A 65 -7.94 -6.81 12.32
CA SER A 65 -8.73 -7.68 11.45
C SER A 65 -8.85 -7.10 10.05
N TRP A 66 -9.22 -5.80 9.93
CA TRP A 66 -9.30 -5.13 8.63
C TRP A 66 -7.98 -5.15 7.89
N GLU A 67 -6.89 -4.75 8.54
CA GLU A 67 -5.54 -4.73 7.96
C GLU A 67 -5.12 -6.12 7.45
N THR A 68 -5.41 -7.16 8.22
CA THR A 68 -5.12 -8.55 7.84
C THR A 68 -5.89 -8.95 6.58
N PHE A 69 -7.22 -8.74 6.55
CA PHE A 69 -8.04 -9.11 5.38
C PHE A 69 -7.69 -8.29 4.14
N PHE A 70 -7.42 -6.99 4.29
CA PHE A 70 -7.01 -6.14 3.17
C PHE A 70 -5.66 -6.58 2.60
N THR A 71 -4.70 -6.93 3.46
CA THR A 71 -3.40 -7.44 3.03
C THR A 71 -3.53 -8.76 2.26
N ILE A 72 -4.32 -9.70 2.77
CA ILE A 72 -4.57 -10.99 2.10
C ILE A 72 -5.23 -10.77 0.73
N MET A 73 -6.25 -9.92 0.67
CA MET A 73 -6.98 -9.61 -0.56
C MET A 73 -6.10 -8.93 -1.60
N ASP A 74 -5.33 -7.90 -1.22
CA ASP A 74 -4.41 -7.20 -2.12
C ASP A 74 -3.33 -8.14 -2.67
N THR A 75 -2.81 -9.03 -1.82
CA THR A 75 -1.85 -10.07 -2.22
C THR A 75 -2.48 -11.05 -3.21
N CYS A 76 -3.71 -11.51 -2.96
CA CYS A 76 -4.44 -12.36 -3.90
C CYS A 76 -4.60 -11.68 -5.26
N PHE A 77 -4.98 -10.40 -5.30
CA PHE A 77 -5.14 -9.64 -6.54
C PHE A 77 -3.83 -9.48 -7.31
N LYS A 78 -2.73 -9.17 -6.62
CA LYS A 78 -1.39 -9.08 -7.22
C LYS A 78 -0.91 -10.40 -7.83
N LEU A 79 -1.28 -11.53 -7.24
CA LEU A 79 -0.93 -12.87 -7.69
C LEU A 79 -1.95 -13.48 -8.68
N GLY A 80 -3.03 -12.77 -9.01
CA GLY A 80 -4.10 -13.30 -9.87
C GLY A 80 -4.93 -14.43 -9.23
N ILE A 81 -4.91 -14.54 -7.89
CA ILE A 81 -5.63 -15.57 -7.13
C ILE A 81 -7.02 -15.05 -6.76
N ASN A 82 -8.04 -15.89 -6.89
CA ASN A 82 -9.38 -15.56 -6.44
C ASN A 82 -9.44 -15.49 -4.89
N PHE A 83 -9.57 -14.28 -4.34
CA PHE A 83 -9.60 -14.03 -2.89
C PHE A 83 -10.69 -14.84 -2.16
N ARG A 84 -11.91 -14.94 -2.73
CA ARG A 84 -13.01 -15.67 -2.09
C ARG A 84 -12.68 -17.16 -1.95
N ASN A 85 -12.13 -17.78 -2.99
CA ASN A 85 -11.74 -19.18 -2.97
C ASN A 85 -10.60 -19.41 -1.97
N TYR A 86 -9.59 -18.53 -1.96
CA TYR A 86 -8.49 -18.60 -1.00
C TYR A 86 -8.96 -18.46 0.45
N LEU A 87 -9.83 -17.48 0.71
CA LEU A 87 -10.39 -17.26 2.04
C LEU A 87 -11.21 -18.48 2.49
N TYR A 88 -12.07 -19.02 1.63
CA TYR A 88 -12.86 -20.21 1.92
C TYR A 88 -11.98 -21.42 2.25
N ASP A 89 -10.93 -21.69 1.45
CA ASP A 89 -9.98 -22.78 1.69
C ASP A 89 -9.32 -22.70 3.07
N ARG A 90 -8.96 -21.48 3.51
CA ARG A 90 -8.34 -21.23 4.82
C ARG A 90 -9.33 -21.34 5.98
N ILE A 91 -10.49 -20.71 5.90
CA ILE A 91 -11.47 -20.73 7.01
C ILE A 91 -12.14 -22.11 7.18
N SER A 92 -12.26 -22.88 6.10
CA SER A 92 -12.79 -24.25 6.14
C SER A 92 -11.73 -25.29 6.47
N ASN A 93 -10.47 -24.89 6.71
CA ASN A 93 -9.33 -25.76 6.99
C ASN A 93 -9.06 -26.82 5.92
N HIS A 94 -9.54 -26.63 4.69
CA HIS A 94 -9.26 -27.54 3.58
C HIS A 94 -7.77 -27.51 3.21
N ASN A 95 -7.16 -26.32 3.26
CA ASN A 95 -5.74 -26.09 2.96
C ASN A 95 -5.25 -26.74 1.66
N LYS A 96 -6.11 -26.79 0.63
CA LYS A 96 -5.79 -27.35 -0.68
C LYS A 96 -5.06 -26.36 -1.56
N MET A 97 -5.30 -25.06 -1.37
CA MET A 97 -4.58 -24.02 -2.09
C MET A 97 -3.20 -23.82 -1.44
N LEU A 98 -2.16 -23.64 -2.27
CA LEU A 98 -0.82 -23.32 -1.76
C LEU A 98 -0.84 -21.99 -0.99
N SER A 99 0.14 -21.77 -0.11
CA SER A 99 0.28 -20.48 0.59
C SER A 99 0.52 -19.35 -0.40
N LEU A 100 0.05 -18.13 -0.13
CA LEU A 100 0.29 -17.00 -1.03
C LEU A 100 1.79 -16.79 -1.32
N SER A 101 2.65 -17.09 -0.35
CA SER A 101 4.10 -17.01 -0.50
C SER A 101 4.67 -17.93 -1.58
N SER A 102 4.05 -19.08 -1.86
CA SER A 102 4.58 -20.01 -2.87
C SER A 102 4.40 -19.52 -4.31
N PHE A 103 3.57 -18.51 -4.51
CA PHE A 103 3.32 -17.90 -5.82
C PHE A 103 4.21 -16.67 -6.07
N ILE A 104 4.97 -16.23 -5.06
CA ILE A 104 5.91 -15.11 -5.23
C ILE A 104 7.11 -15.63 -6.03
N PRO A 105 7.40 -15.06 -7.20
CA PRO A 105 8.59 -15.46 -7.96
C PRO A 105 9.84 -15.15 -7.15
N ASN A 106 10.84 -16.04 -7.22
CA ASN A 106 12.15 -15.74 -6.65
C ASN A 106 12.68 -14.47 -7.33
N PRO A 107 13.22 -13.51 -6.56
CA PRO A 107 13.86 -12.35 -7.17
C PRO A 107 15.02 -12.83 -8.06
N PRO A 108 15.29 -12.13 -9.18
CA PRO A 108 16.45 -12.40 -10.02
C PRO A 108 17.78 -12.27 -9.24
#